data_AF-A0A1E7HWK4-F1
#
_entry.id   AF-A0A1E7HWK4-F1
#
_cell.length_a   1.000
_cell.length_b   1.000
_cell.length_c   1.000
_cell.angle_alpha   90.00
_cell.angle_beta   90.00
_cell.angle_gamma   90.00
#
_symmetry.space_group_name_H-M   'P 1'
#
loop_
_entity.id
_entity.type
_entity.pdbx_description
1 polymer ?
#
loop_
_entity_poly.entity_id
_entity_poly.type
_entity_poly.pdbx_seq_one_letter_code
_entity_poly.pdbx_strand_id
1 'polypeptide(L)' 'MSVFAATKIAKNIVCRQCLNMEEMVTAQRGITDPVTNEEVEEKEILCARCGKKIEPFKPF' A
#
# COMPACT_ATOMS: atom_id res chain seq x y z
N MET A 1 12.32 8.16 -4.83
CA MET A 1 11.02 7.48 -5.10
C MET A 1 10.53 6.92 -3.78
N SER A 2 9.36 7.35 -3.31
CA SER A 2 8.78 6.86 -2.06
C SER A 2 8.43 5.39 -2.23
N VAL A 3 9.12 4.53 -1.50
CA VAL A 3 8.91 3.09 -1.56
C VAL A 3 7.77 2.76 -0.58
N PHE A 4 6.61 2.35 -1.10
CA PHE A 4 5.45 1.97 -0.29
C PHE A 4 4.95 0.57 -0.69
N ALA A 5 4.62 -0.25 0.30
CA ALA A 5 4.06 -1.59 0.10
C ALA A 5 2.57 -1.55 -0.21
N ALA A 6 1.87 -0.64 0.46
CA ALA A 6 0.44 -0.39 0.30
C ALA A 6 0.13 1.07 0.56
N THR A 7 -1.11 1.47 0.33
CA THR A 7 -1.59 2.80 0.70
C THR A 7 -3.00 2.69 1.27
N LYS A 8 -3.32 3.63 2.15
CA LYS A 8 -4.61 3.74 2.78
C LYS A 8 -5.51 4.61 1.91
N ILE A 9 -6.56 3.99 1.39
CA ILE A 9 -7.55 4.64 0.54
C ILE A 9 -8.82 4.80 1.34
N ALA A 10 -9.09 6.03 1.73
CA ALA A 10 -10.11 6.38 2.71
C ALA A 10 -9.91 5.59 4.03
N LYS A 11 -10.64 4.49 4.23
CA LYS A 11 -10.54 3.63 5.42
C LYS A 11 -9.91 2.26 5.16
N ASN A 12 -9.65 1.92 3.91
CA ASN A 12 -9.22 0.60 3.50
C ASN A 12 -7.74 0.60 3.10
N ILE A 13 -6.99 -0.42 3.48
CA ILE A 13 -5.61 -0.58 3.03
C ILE A 13 -5.61 -1.42 1.76
N VAL A 14 -5.00 -0.88 0.71
CA VAL A 14 -4.96 -1.51 -0.61
C VAL A 14 -3.51 -1.71 -1.02
N CYS A 15 -3.15 -2.95 -1.38
CA CYS A 15 -1.81 -3.26 -1.85
C CYS A 15 -1.54 -2.62 -3.20
N ARG A 16 -0.26 -2.33 -3.49
CA ARG A 16 0.16 -1.72 -4.76
C ARG A 16 -0.39 -2.42 -6.00
N GLN A 17 -0.52 -3.74 -5.97
CA GLN A 17 -1.05 -4.54 -7.09
C GLN A 17 -2.54 -4.33 -7.35
N CYS A 18 -3.30 -3.96 -6.32
CA CYS A 18 -4.73 -3.70 -6.44
C CYS A 18 -5.05 -2.22 -6.64
N LEU A 19 -4.04 -1.34 -6.63
CA LEU A 19 -4.21 0.06 -6.94
C LEU A 19 -4.49 0.24 -8.43
N ASN A 20 -5.46 1.10 -8.73
CA ASN A 20 -5.66 1.59 -10.09
C ASN A 20 -4.63 2.69 -10.39
N MET A 21 -4.48 3.03 -11.67
CA MET A 21 -3.52 4.04 -12.10
C MET A 21 -3.71 5.38 -11.37
N GLU A 22 -4.94 5.84 -11.23
CA GLU A 22 -5.27 7.07 -10.49
C GLU A 22 -4.83 6.99 -9.03
N GLU A 23 -5.11 5.87 -8.36
CA GLU A 23 -4.77 5.67 -6.95
C GLU A 23 -3.26 5.52 -6.73
N MET A 24 -2.56 4.92 -7.69
CA MET A 24 -1.10 4.86 -7.69
C MET A 24 -0.50 6.26 -7.87
N VAL A 25 -1.12 7.12 -8.68
CA VAL A 25 -0.70 8.52 -8.86
C VAL A 25 -0.97 9.33 -7.60
N THR A 26 -2.13 9.18 -6.95
CA THR A 26 -2.41 9.87 -5.69
C THR A 26 -1.48 9.42 -4.57
N ALA A 27 -1.17 8.12 -4.49
CA ALA A 27 -0.22 7.59 -3.52
C ALA A 27 1.21 8.10 -3.76
N GLN A 28 1.65 8.14 -5.02
CA GLN A 28 2.96 8.72 -5.36
C GLN A 28 3.03 10.22 -5.11
N ARG A 29 1.92 10.94 -5.27
CA ARG A 29 1.82 12.37 -4.95
C ARG A 29 1.69 12.65 -3.45
N GLY A 30 1.63 11.62 -2.60
CA GLY A 30 1.48 11.75 -1.15
C GLY A 30 0.11 12.29 -0.73
N ILE A 31 -0.90 12.13 -1.57
CA ILE A 31 -2.29 12.54 -1.28
C ILE A 31 -2.96 11.53 -0.35
N THR A 32 -2.60 10.25 -0.48
CA THR A 32 -3.03 9.16 0.40
C THR A 32 -1.92 8.76 1.35
N ASP A 33 -2.27 8.26 2.54
CA ASP A 33 -1.28 7.78 3.51
C ASP A 33 -0.62 6.48 2.97
N PRO A 34 0.70 6.50 2.66
CA PRO A 34 1.40 5.28 2.30
C PRO A 34 1.61 4.41 3.55
N VAL A 35 1.52 3.10 3.39
CA VAL A 35 1.86 2.13 4.42
C VAL A 35 3.28 1.65 4.15
N THR A 36 4.15 1.83 5.14
CA THR A 36 5.56 1.44 5.05
C THR A 36 5.71 -0.08 5.18
N ASN A 37 6.87 -0.59 4.79
CA ASN A 37 7.19 -2.00 4.94
C ASN A 37 7.17 -2.44 6.41
N GLU A 38 7.68 -1.60 7.31
CA GLU A 38 7.71 -1.86 8.75
C GLU A 38 6.29 -2.08 9.28
N GLU A 39 5.35 -1.20 8.91
CA GLU A 39 3.95 -1.38 9.31
C GLU A 39 3.31 -2.64 8.72
N VAL A 40 3.67 -3.01 7.50
CA VAL A 40 3.18 -4.25 6.87
C VAL A 40 3.74 -5.49 7.56
N GLU A 41 5.03 -5.47 7.95
CA GLU A 41 5.69 -6.56 8.68
C GLU A 41 5.15 -6.69 10.11
N GLU A 42 4.92 -5.58 10.82
CA GLU A 42 4.42 -5.60 12.20
C GLU A 42 2.93 -5.92 12.32
N LYS A 43 2.09 -5.41 11.42
CA LYS A 43 0.61 -5.47 11.56
C LYS A 43 -0.07 -6.53 10.69
N GLU A 44 0.69 -7.35 9.96
CA GLU A 44 0.17 -8.40 9.06
C GLU A 44 -1.05 -7.94 8.22
N ILE A 45 -0.90 -6.81 7.55
CA ILE A 45 -2.03 -6.11 6.92
C ILE A 45 -2.59 -6.93 5.75
N LEU A 46 -3.92 -7.03 5.66
CA LEU A 46 -4.63 -7.63 4.54
C LEU A 46 -5.10 -6.54 3.56
N CYS A 47 -4.97 -6.80 2.27
CA CYS A 47 -5.52 -5.94 1.24
C CYS A 47 -7.04 -6.05 1.21
N ALA A 48 -7.74 -4.93 1.34
CA ALA A 48 -9.20 -4.88 1.31
C ALA A 48 -9.82 -5.30 -0.05
N ARG A 49 -9.04 -5.28 -1.13
CA ARG A 49 -9.52 -5.64 -2.49
C ARG A 49 -9.32 -7.11 -2.82
N CYS A 50 -8.10 -7.62 -2.67
CA CYS A 50 -7.80 -9.02 -3.02
C CYS A 50 -7.87 -9.98 -1.83
N GLY A 51 -8.03 -9.47 -0.60
CA GLY A 51 -8.05 -10.28 0.62
C GLY A 51 -6.72 -10.96 0.95
N LYS A 52 -5.65 -10.68 0.19
CA LYS A 52 -4.32 -11.25 0.41
C LYS A 52 -3.52 -10.42 1.39
N LYS A 53 -2.62 -11.07 2.10
CA LYS A 53 -1.62 -10.40 2.94
C LYS A 53 -0.74 -9.52 2.07
N ILE A 54 -0.55 -8.28 2.52
CA ILE A 54 0.33 -7.31 1.88
C ILE A 54 1.76 -7.73 2.22
N GLU A 55 2.61 -7.76 1.23
CA GLU A 55 4.03 -8.05 1.43
C GLU A 55 4.84 -6.74 1.43
N PRO A 56 5.84 -6.62 2.30
CA PRO A 56 6.74 -5.48 2.30
C PRO A 56 7.48 -5.42 0.96
N PHE A 57 7.49 -4.24 0.33
CA PHE A 57 8.21 -4.04 -0.91
C PHE A 57 9.70 -3.82 -0.62
N LYS A 58 10.54 -4.84 -0.77
CA LYS A 58 12.00 -4.72 -0.66
C LYS A 58 12.61 -4.43 -2.04
N PRO A 59 13.04 -3.19 -2.34
CA PRO A 59 13.87 -2.94 -3.53
C PRO A 59 15.22 -3.64 -3.30
N PHE A 60 15.60 -4.50 -4.24
CA PHE A 60 16.93 -5.12 -4.31
C PHE A 60 17.99 -4.10 -4.74
#